data_AF-A0AA37BMK4-F1
#
_entry.id   AF-A0AA37BMK4-F1
#
_cell.length_a   1.000
_cell.length_b   1.000
_cell.length_c   1.000
_cell.angle_alpha   90.00
_cell.angle_beta   90.00
_cell.angle_gamma   90.00
#
_symmetry.space_group_name_H-M   'P 1'
#
loop_
_entity.id
_entity.type
_entity.pdbx_description
1 polymer ?
#
loop_
_entity_poly.entity_id
_entity_poly.type
_entity_poly.pdbx_seq_one_letter_code
_entity_poly.pdbx_strand_id
1 'polypeptide(L)'
;MSPVRRDTPSPPPEAVLITRLRRREGSISKEMAIREANRRAAAISPENAFSEGTWRNIESGRTEASDKQLALMALVVGATPEQLEEAGRPAAAQLLRAEAERRVAADPVLAELDDLTPERVVMDLLQKVQDIRRSAEWTEGDKEQMIRKLLARVMATVRSEE
;
A
#
# COMPACT_ATOMS: atom_id res chain seq x y z
N MET A 1 -34.91 28.41 15.97
CA MET A 1 -33.60 27.88 16.41
C MET A 1 -33.00 27.10 15.25
N SER A 2 -32.10 27.72 14.48
CA SER A 2 -31.37 27.01 13.41
C SER A 2 -30.20 26.24 14.03
N PRO A 3 -29.97 24.97 13.66
CA PRO A 3 -28.84 24.22 14.18
C PRO A 3 -27.54 24.87 13.73
N VAL A 4 -26.66 25.17 14.69
CA VAL A 4 -25.28 25.61 14.44
C VAL A 4 -24.58 24.51 13.64
N ARG A 5 -24.32 24.76 12.36
CA ARG A 5 -23.45 23.90 11.57
C ARG A 5 -22.07 23.95 12.22
N ARG A 6 -21.67 22.86 12.86
CA ARG A 6 -20.28 22.70 13.30
C ARG A 6 -19.47 22.52 12.02
N ASP A 7 -18.68 23.53 11.66
CA ASP A 7 -17.71 23.41 10.59
C ASP A 7 -16.79 22.23 10.91
N THR A 8 -16.92 21.16 10.13
CA THR A 8 -15.97 20.04 10.21
C THR A 8 -14.62 20.57 9.75
N PRO A 9 -13.57 20.50 10.58
CA PRO A 9 -12.25 20.92 10.16
C PRO A 9 -11.82 20.12 8.93
N SER A 10 -11.17 20.80 7.98
CA SER A 10 -10.59 20.12 6.83
C SER A 10 -9.59 19.07 7.32
N PRO A 11 -9.59 17.85 6.77
CA PRO A 11 -8.64 16.83 7.16
C PRO A 11 -7.20 17.29 6.88
N PRO A 12 -6.23 16.93 7.75
CA PRO A 12 -4.83 17.27 7.55
C PRO A 12 -4.24 16.49 6.35
N PRO A 13 -3.10 16.94 5.77
CA PRO A 13 -2.54 16.38 4.54
C PRO A 13 -2.32 14.86 4.57
N GLU A 14 -1.84 14.33 5.69
CA GLU A 14 -1.62 12.90 5.87
C GLU A 14 -2.93 12.11 5.87
N ALA A 15 -4.01 12.65 6.44
CA ALA A 15 -5.32 12.00 6.42
C ALA A 15 -5.86 11.94 4.99
N VAL A 16 -5.69 13.02 4.22
CA VAL A 16 -6.05 13.06 2.79
C VAL A 16 -5.25 12.03 2.00
N LEU A 17 -3.94 11.93 2.22
CA LEU A 17 -3.07 10.93 1.60
C LEU A 17 -3.58 9.51 1.86
N ILE A 18 -3.80 9.17 3.14
CA ILE A 18 -4.28 7.84 3.54
C ILE A 18 -5.64 7.53 2.91
N THR A 19 -6.58 8.48 2.94
CA THR A 19 -7.90 8.31 2.31
C THR A 19 -7.78 8.08 0.81
N ARG A 20 -6.99 8.89 0.11
CA ARG A 20 -6.78 8.79 -1.35
C ARG A 20 -6.24 7.42 -1.73
N LEU A 21 -5.19 6.96 -1.04
CA LEU A 21 -4.56 5.67 -1.30
C LEU A 21 -5.47 4.49 -0.95
N ARG A 22 -6.22 4.57 0.16
CA ARG A 22 -7.19 3.54 0.53
C ARG A 22 -8.32 3.43 -0.50
N ARG A 23 -8.84 4.57 -0.95
CA ARG A 23 -9.88 4.65 -1.99
C ARG A 23 -9.36 4.35 -3.38
N ARG A 24 -8.04 4.17 -3.54
CA ARG A 24 -7.42 3.87 -4.84
C ARG A 24 -7.79 4.94 -5.88
N GLU A 25 -7.92 6.20 -5.45
CA GLU A 25 -8.26 7.31 -6.34
C GLU A 25 -7.21 7.40 -7.45
N GLY A 26 -7.65 7.38 -8.71
CA GLY A 26 -6.77 7.34 -9.88
C GLY A 26 -6.26 5.95 -10.29
N SER A 27 -6.71 4.86 -9.65
CA SER A 27 -6.37 3.49 -10.02
C SER A 27 -7.58 2.70 -10.53
N ILE A 28 -7.34 1.70 -11.37
CA ILE A 28 -8.34 0.68 -11.76
C ILE A 28 -8.66 -0.30 -10.62
N SER A 29 -7.89 -0.26 -9.52
CA SER A 29 -8.05 -1.16 -8.39
C SER A 29 -9.30 -0.81 -7.58
N LYS A 30 -9.98 -1.83 -7.06
CA LYS A 30 -11.13 -1.64 -6.16
C LYS A 30 -10.71 -0.92 -4.88
N GLU A 31 -11.54 0.00 -4.41
CA GLU A 31 -11.38 0.66 -3.11
C GLU A 31 -11.24 -0.35 -1.97
N MET A 32 -10.40 -0.02 -0.98
CA MET A 32 -10.27 -0.80 0.24
C MET A 32 -11.25 -0.28 1.30
N ALA A 33 -12.17 -1.14 1.75
CA ALA A 33 -13.07 -0.78 2.85
C ALA A 33 -12.29 -0.54 4.15
N ILE A 34 -12.77 0.38 5.01
CA ILE A 34 -12.12 0.66 6.32
C ILE A 34 -12.00 -0.61 7.16
N ARG A 35 -13.04 -1.46 7.18
CA ARG A 35 -13.00 -2.75 7.87
C ARG A 35 -11.88 -3.67 7.40
N GLU A 36 -11.64 -3.70 6.09
CA GLU A 36 -10.54 -4.46 5.49
C GLU A 36 -9.18 -3.88 5.92
N ALA A 37 -9.02 -2.56 5.80
CA ALA A 37 -7.80 -1.86 6.17
C ALA A 37 -7.47 -2.06 7.67
N ASN A 38 -8.48 -1.94 8.53
CA ASN A 38 -8.34 -2.13 9.96
C ASN A 38 -7.97 -3.58 10.32
N ARG A 39 -8.60 -4.57 9.67
CA ARG A 39 -8.22 -5.98 9.85
C ARG A 39 -6.76 -6.23 9.47
N ARG A 40 -6.28 -5.62 8.37
CA ARG A 40 -4.87 -5.70 7.96
C ARG A 40 -3.94 -5.04 8.97
N ALA A 41 -4.28 -3.86 9.47
CA ALA A 41 -3.49 -3.17 10.51
C ALA A 41 -3.33 -4.05 11.76
N ALA A 42 -4.43 -4.64 12.24
CA ALA A 42 -4.41 -5.52 13.41
C ALA A 42 -3.61 -6.82 13.17
N ALA A 43 -3.58 -7.33 11.93
CA ALA A 43 -2.77 -8.50 11.59
C ALA A 43 -1.27 -8.19 11.53
N ILE A 44 -0.90 -6.94 11.21
CA ILE A 44 0.50 -6.50 11.14
C ILE A 44 1.04 -6.23 12.54
N SER A 45 0.27 -5.52 13.36
CA SER A 45 0.69 -5.12 14.70
C SER A 45 -0.51 -5.22 15.65
N PRO A 46 -0.74 -6.41 16.24
CA PRO A 46 -1.82 -6.62 17.21
C PRO A 46 -1.73 -5.67 18.41
N GLU A 47 -0.52 -5.35 18.85
CA GLU A 47 -0.22 -4.49 19.99
C GLU A 47 -0.50 -3.00 19.74
N ASN A 48 -0.48 -2.56 18.48
CA ASN A 48 -0.84 -1.20 18.09
C ASN A 48 -2.19 -1.14 17.36
N ALA A 49 -3.01 -2.20 17.44
CA ALA A 49 -4.32 -2.24 16.82
C ALA A 49 -5.27 -1.17 17.41
N PHE A 50 -6.07 -0.56 16.55
CA PHE A 50 -7.08 0.43 16.94
C PHE A 50 -8.41 0.17 16.22
N SER A 51 -9.49 0.81 16.66
CA SER A 51 -10.83 0.53 16.13
C SER A 51 -11.07 1.10 14.73
N GLU A 52 -12.04 0.55 13.99
CA GLU A 52 -12.55 1.16 12.74
C GLU A 52 -13.07 2.60 12.95
N GLY A 53 -13.60 2.89 14.14
CA GLY A 53 -14.05 4.23 14.52
C GLY A 53 -12.87 5.22 14.57
N THR A 54 -11.77 4.81 15.20
CA THR A 54 -10.52 5.58 15.24
C THR A 54 -9.98 5.82 13.84
N TRP A 55 -9.93 4.79 12.99
CA TRP A 55 -9.52 4.93 11.58
C TRP A 55 -10.34 6.00 10.85
N ARG A 56 -11.67 5.92 10.96
CA ARG A 56 -12.59 6.86 10.31
C ARG A 56 -12.42 8.30 10.85
N ASN A 57 -12.19 8.45 12.14
CA ASN A 57 -11.96 9.76 12.75
C ASN A 57 -10.65 10.38 12.28
N ILE A 58 -9.59 9.58 12.11
CA ILE A 58 -8.32 10.03 11.54
C ILE A 58 -8.51 10.49 10.08
N GLU A 59 -9.12 9.65 9.23
CA GLU A 59 -9.36 10.01 7.81
C GLU A 59 -10.22 11.27 7.65
N SER A 60 -11.15 11.52 8.58
CA SER A 60 -11.99 12.71 8.55
C SER A 60 -11.37 13.93 9.24
N GLY A 61 -10.15 13.81 9.78
CA GLY A 61 -9.48 14.89 10.53
C GLY A 61 -10.12 15.22 11.88
N ARG A 62 -11.05 14.39 12.38
CA ARG A 62 -11.68 14.58 13.69
C ARG A 62 -10.77 14.21 14.85
N THR A 63 -9.72 13.45 14.59
CA THR A 63 -8.75 13.01 15.59
C THR A 63 -7.39 12.95 14.94
N GLU A 64 -6.38 13.51 15.61
CA GLU A 64 -5.01 13.41 15.18
C GLU A 64 -4.48 12.00 15.44
N ALA A 65 -3.82 11.41 14.43
CA ALA A 65 -3.16 10.13 14.57
C ALA A 65 -1.82 10.30 15.29
N SER A 66 -1.48 9.36 16.17
CA SER A 66 -0.08 9.22 16.61
C SER A 66 0.79 8.74 15.45
N ASP A 67 2.10 9.02 15.49
CA ASP A 67 3.04 8.61 14.44
C ASP A 67 3.02 7.10 14.18
N LYS A 68 2.87 6.29 15.24
CA LYS A 68 2.73 4.83 15.14
C LYS A 68 1.47 4.41 14.40
N GLN A 69 0.33 5.03 14.72
CA GLN A 69 -0.92 4.76 14.03
C GLN A 69 -0.82 5.15 12.56
N LEU A 70 -0.24 6.32 12.29
CA LEU A 70 -0.11 6.82 10.93
C LEU A 70 0.83 5.94 10.09
N ALA A 71 1.97 5.52 10.64
CA ALA A 71 2.89 4.57 9.99
C ALA A 71 2.19 3.23 9.68
N LEU A 72 1.40 2.70 10.62
CA LEU A 72 0.64 1.48 10.41
C LEU A 72 -0.46 1.64 9.34
N MET A 73 -1.17 2.77 9.34
CA MET A 73 -2.16 3.09 8.30
C MET A 73 -1.49 3.20 6.93
N ALA A 74 -0.38 3.93 6.84
CA ALA A 74 0.43 4.11 5.65
C ALA A 74 0.88 2.77 5.05
N LEU A 75 1.41 1.88 5.89
CA LEU A 75 1.81 0.54 5.49
C LEU A 75 0.66 -0.28 4.91
N VAL A 76 -0.54 -0.19 5.50
CA VAL A 76 -1.73 -0.91 5.03
C VAL A 76 -2.23 -0.40 3.67
N VAL A 77 -2.24 0.92 3.47
CA VAL A 77 -2.74 1.52 2.22
C VAL A 77 -1.69 1.55 1.11
N GLY A 78 -0.43 1.31 1.45
CA GLY A 78 0.72 1.30 0.55
C GLY A 78 1.27 2.70 0.27
N ALA A 79 1.30 3.57 1.28
CA ALA A 79 2.01 4.84 1.20
C ALA A 79 3.51 4.62 1.40
N THR A 80 4.34 5.50 0.82
CA THR A 80 5.79 5.49 1.01
C THR A 80 6.21 6.43 2.16
N PRO A 81 7.42 6.24 2.73
CA PRO A 81 7.98 7.20 3.70
C PRO A 81 8.05 8.63 3.16
N GLU A 82 8.41 8.79 1.89
CA GLU A 82 8.57 10.09 1.22
C GLU A 82 7.22 10.81 1.14
N GLN A 83 6.14 10.09 0.84
CA GLN A 83 4.78 10.65 0.84
C GLN A 83 4.35 11.12 2.24
N LEU A 84 4.80 10.45 3.31
CA LEU A 84 4.54 10.90 4.69
C LEU A 84 5.38 12.14 5.05
N GLU A 85 6.62 12.23 4.58
CA GLU A 85 7.48 13.40 4.76
C GLU A 85 6.90 14.63 4.05
N GLU A 86 6.46 14.47 2.80
CA GLU A 86 5.75 15.50 2.03
C GLU A 86 4.45 15.95 2.72
N ALA A 87 3.76 15.01 3.38
CA ALA A 87 2.58 15.30 4.19
C ALA A 87 2.91 15.94 5.56
N GLY A 88 4.19 16.20 5.86
CA GLY A 88 4.62 16.85 7.10
C GLY A 88 4.73 15.92 8.31
N ARG A 89 4.86 14.61 8.10
CA ARG A 89 4.90 13.58 9.16
C ARG A 89 6.20 12.75 9.13
N PRO A 90 7.37 13.38 9.34
CA PRO A 90 8.67 12.71 9.23
C PRO A 90 8.91 11.62 10.29
N ALA A 91 8.37 11.77 11.50
CA ALA A 91 8.48 10.74 12.53
C ALA A 91 7.72 9.45 12.15
N ALA A 92 6.52 9.58 11.60
CA ALA A 92 5.77 8.46 11.04
C ALA A 92 6.51 7.83 9.84
N ALA A 93 7.16 8.63 8.99
CA ALA A 93 7.97 8.12 7.88
C ALA A 93 9.15 7.25 8.37
N GLN A 94 9.86 7.67 9.42
CA GLN A 94 10.92 6.86 10.02
C GLN A 94 10.41 5.54 10.58
N LEU A 95 9.26 5.56 11.27
CA LEU A 95 8.62 4.34 11.77
C LEU A 95 8.22 3.40 10.63
N LEU A 96 7.72 3.95 9.53
CA LEU A 96 7.38 3.17 8.33
C LEU A 96 8.61 2.51 7.71
N ARG A 97 9.75 3.22 7.60
CA ARG A 97 11.01 2.64 7.12
C ARG A 97 11.46 1.47 8.00
N ALA A 98 11.51 1.67 9.31
CA ALA A 98 11.94 0.64 10.25
C ALA A 98 11.01 -0.59 10.21
N GLU A 99 9.70 -0.40 10.01
CA GLU A 99 8.75 -1.50 9.86
C GLU A 99 8.92 -2.23 8.53
N ALA A 100 9.14 -1.50 7.43
CA ALA A 100 9.41 -2.10 6.12
C ALA A 100 10.69 -2.95 6.15
N GLU A 101 11.79 -2.41 6.70
CA GLU A 101 13.06 -3.11 6.88
C GLU A 101 12.90 -4.38 7.73
N ARG A 102 12.19 -4.28 8.87
CA ARG A 102 11.92 -5.45 9.71
C ARG A 102 11.18 -6.54 8.96
N ARG A 103 10.24 -6.18 8.09
CA ARG A 103 9.45 -7.13 7.31
C ARG A 103 10.23 -7.75 6.16
N VAL A 104 11.10 -7.00 5.50
CA VAL A 104 12.05 -7.55 4.53
C VAL A 104 12.97 -8.57 5.21
N ALA A 105 13.51 -8.24 6.39
CA ALA A 105 14.36 -9.15 7.15
C ALA A 105 13.63 -10.40 7.68
N ALA A 106 12.32 -10.29 7.95
CA ALA A 106 11.51 -11.39 8.48
C ALA A 106 10.93 -12.32 7.40
N ASP A 107 10.89 -11.89 6.13
CA ASP A 107 10.40 -12.69 5.03
C ASP A 107 11.59 -13.36 4.31
N PRO A 108 11.77 -14.68 4.41
CA PRO A 108 12.91 -15.37 3.81
C PRO A 108 12.94 -15.26 2.29
N VAL A 109 11.80 -15.05 1.63
CA VAL A 109 11.75 -14.82 0.17
C VAL A 109 12.17 -13.40 -0.18
N LEU A 110 11.81 -12.41 0.66
CA LEU A 110 12.25 -11.03 0.46
C LEU A 110 13.70 -10.81 0.88
N ALA A 111 14.21 -11.55 1.86
CA ALA A 111 15.60 -11.52 2.28
C ALA A 111 16.56 -12.04 1.17
N GLU A 112 16.07 -12.90 0.26
CA GLU A 112 16.81 -13.31 -0.94
C GLU A 112 16.86 -12.22 -2.03
N LEU A 113 16.12 -11.11 -1.87
CA LEU A 113 16.04 -10.03 -2.84
C LEU A 113 17.16 -8.99 -2.72
N ASP A 114 18.09 -9.14 -1.77
CA ASP A 114 19.30 -8.28 -1.66
C ASP A 114 20.18 -8.31 -2.93
N ASP A 115 19.89 -9.21 -3.88
CA ASP A 115 20.56 -9.37 -5.17
C ASP A 115 19.62 -9.10 -6.38
N LEU A 116 18.47 -8.42 -6.16
CA LEU A 116 17.58 -7.98 -7.23
C LEU A 116 18.20 -6.82 -8.02
N THR A 117 18.92 -7.16 -9.08
CA THR A 117 19.27 -6.19 -10.13
C THR A 117 18.12 -6.06 -11.13
N PRO A 118 17.99 -4.92 -11.83
CA PRO A 118 17.05 -4.77 -12.94
C PRO A 118 17.18 -5.91 -13.97
N GLU A 119 18.41 -6.35 -14.24
CA GLU A 119 18.70 -7.48 -15.13
C GLU A 119 18.10 -8.79 -14.61
N ARG A 120 18.18 -9.04 -13.31
CA ARG A 120 17.60 -10.25 -12.68
C ARG A 120 16.08 -10.23 -12.71
N VAL A 121 15.47 -9.07 -12.48
CA VAL A 121 14.02 -8.88 -12.64
C VAL A 121 13.59 -9.19 -14.08
N VAL A 122 14.32 -8.69 -15.08
CA VAL A 122 14.01 -8.94 -16.50
C VAL A 122 14.17 -10.43 -16.83
N MET A 123 15.23 -11.08 -16.35
CA MET A 123 15.47 -12.50 -16.58
C MET A 123 14.37 -13.39 -15.95
N ASP A 124 13.98 -13.12 -14.71
CA ASP A 124 12.89 -13.83 -14.04
C ASP A 124 11.55 -13.61 -14.75
N LEU A 125 11.31 -12.39 -15.25
CA LEU A 125 10.10 -12.08 -16.00
C LEU A 125 10.04 -12.86 -17.32
N LEU A 126 11.16 -12.90 -18.06
CA LEU A 126 11.27 -13.68 -19.29
C LEU A 126 11.06 -15.17 -19.01
N GLN A 127 11.61 -15.69 -17.91
CA GLN A 127 11.42 -17.08 -17.50
C GLN A 127 9.95 -17.37 -17.23
N LYS A 128 9.26 -16.55 -16.43
CA LYS A 128 7.82 -16.72 -16.16
C LYS A 128 6.95 -16.63 -17.42
N VAL A 129 7.28 -15.74 -18.35
CA VAL A 129 6.59 -15.67 -19.65
C VAL A 129 6.78 -16.96 -20.45
N GLN A 130 7.99 -17.53 -20.45
CA GLN A 130 8.25 -18.81 -21.11
C GLN A 130 7.51 -19.97 -20.43
N ASP A 131 7.45 -19.99 -19.10
CA ASP A 131 6.74 -21.01 -18.34
C ASP A 131 5.23 -20.99 -18.65
N ILE A 132 4.62 -19.79 -18.71
CA ILE A 132 3.21 -19.62 -19.10
C ILE A 132 2.99 -20.15 -20.53
N ARG A 133 3.87 -19.80 -21.48
CA ARG A 133 3.76 -20.27 -22.87
C ARG A 133 3.84 -21.79 -22.98
N ARG A 134 4.77 -22.40 -22.23
CA ARG A 134 5.01 -23.85 -22.24
C ARG A 134 3.98 -24.65 -21.45
N SER A 135 3.18 -24.01 -20.60
CA SER A 135 2.18 -24.72 -19.82
C SER A 135 1.13 -25.37 -20.71
N ALA A 136 0.88 -26.65 -20.48
CA ALA A 136 -0.18 -27.41 -21.15
C ALA A 136 -1.56 -27.22 -20.47
N GLU A 137 -1.60 -26.55 -19.31
CA GLU A 137 -2.81 -26.42 -18.50
C GLU A 137 -3.75 -25.29 -18.98
N TRP A 138 -3.26 -24.41 -19.85
CA TRP A 138 -3.95 -23.18 -20.25
C TRP A 138 -4.17 -23.13 -21.75
N THR A 139 -5.27 -22.51 -22.17
CA THR A 139 -5.50 -22.21 -23.58
C THR A 139 -4.59 -21.08 -24.04
N GLU A 140 -4.34 -20.96 -25.35
CA GLU A 140 -3.52 -19.85 -25.88
C GLU A 140 -4.10 -18.47 -25.54
N GLY A 141 -5.43 -18.33 -25.50
CA GLY A 141 -6.09 -17.09 -25.07
C GLY A 141 -5.84 -16.75 -23.60
N ASP A 142 -5.86 -17.75 -22.72
CA ASP A 142 -5.59 -17.55 -21.29
C ASP A 142 -4.12 -17.19 -21.05
N LYS A 143 -3.19 -17.87 -21.76
CA LYS A 143 -1.77 -17.56 -21.71
C LYS A 143 -1.48 -16.13 -22.12
N GLU A 144 -2.05 -15.68 -23.24
CA GLU A 144 -1.86 -14.32 -23.73
C GLU A 144 -2.41 -13.28 -22.74
N GLN A 145 -3.57 -13.57 -22.14
CA GLN A 145 -4.15 -12.71 -21.11
C GLN A 145 -3.29 -12.65 -19.85
N MET A 146 -2.75 -13.78 -19.38
CA MET A 146 -1.85 -13.85 -18.23
C MET A 146 -0.55 -13.10 -18.46
N ILE A 147 0.08 -13.28 -19.62
CA ILE A 147 1.30 -12.55 -19.99
C ILE A 147 1.02 -11.05 -20.04
N ARG A 148 -0.09 -10.62 -20.64
CA ARG A 148 -0.46 -9.21 -20.70
C ARG A 148 -0.69 -8.61 -19.31
N LYS A 149 -1.36 -9.34 -18.41
CA LYS A 149 -1.56 -8.92 -17.01
C LYS A 149 -0.25 -8.80 -16.25
N LEU A 150 0.67 -9.77 -16.43
CA LEU A 150 1.98 -9.77 -15.81
C LEU A 150 2.82 -8.55 -16.25
N LEU A 151 2.90 -8.30 -17.56
CA LEU A 151 3.63 -7.15 -18.11
C LEU A 151 3.03 -5.81 -17.67
N ALA A 152 1.69 -5.69 -17.69
CA ALA A 152 1.01 -4.49 -17.22
C ALA A 152 1.28 -4.19 -15.74
N ARG A 153 1.36 -5.24 -14.89
CA ARG A 153 1.70 -5.11 -13.47
C ARG A 153 3.11 -4.56 -13.28
N VAL A 154 4.09 -5.09 -14.01
CA VAL A 154 5.50 -4.67 -13.92
C VAL A 154 5.68 -3.23 -14.40
N MET A 155 5.08 -2.87 -15.54
CA MET A 155 5.14 -1.49 -16.06
C MET A 155 4.49 -0.47 -15.12
N ALA A 156 3.41 -0.85 -14.42
CA ALA A 156 2.78 0.01 -13.42
C ALA A 156 3.69 0.25 -12.21
N THR A 157 4.48 -0.75 -11.81
CA THR A 157 5.46 -0.63 -10.72
C THR A 157 6.62 0.29 -11.12
N VAL A 158 7.23 0.08 -12.30
CA VAL A 158 8.37 0.89 -12.77
C VAL A 158 8.00 2.36 -12.96
N ARG A 159 6.79 2.67 -13.46
CA ARG A 159 6.33 4.06 -13.65
C ARG A 159 5.89 4.76 -12.37
N SER A 160 5.78 4.06 -11.25
CA SER A 160 5.43 4.68 -9.96
C SER A 160 6.66 5.18 -9.20
N GLU A 161 7.86 4.97 -9.75
CA GLU A 161 9.15 5.36 -9.17
C GLU A 161 9.83 6.51 -9.95
N GLU A 162 9.19 7.06 -10.98
CA GLU A 162 9.58 8.28 -11.72
C GLU A 162 8.69 9.48 -11.33
#